data_AF-A0A8J5Y7R9-F1
#
_entry.id   AF-A0A8J5Y7R9-F1
#
_cell.length_a   1.000
_cell.length_b   1.000
_cell.length_c   1.000
_cell.angle_alpha   90.00
_cell.angle_beta   90.00
_cell.angle_gamma   90.00
#
_symmetry.space_group_name_H-M   'P 1'
#
loop_
_entity.id
_entity.type
_entity.pdbx_description
1 polymer ?
#
loop_
_entity_poly.entity_id
_entity_poly.type
_entity_poly.pdbx_seq_one_letter_code
_entity_poly.pdbx_strand_id
1 'polypeptide(L)'
;MEALQIFVAIFILALASSLTFASDPSPLQDFCVAINDPKGSGMSSLQILSFFLSYLCLCLMNIQTCTGYESYDLSHSYLSHPFIRHLYSSFSNINSSFFLLLLCLLTENSAKMQSLAKQMTSNFSGLHIRKNTSNTFGSTVTPVNVAQMPGLHTLGISMVRIDYAPNGGLNPPHTHPRASEVLVVLEGTLHVGFVTSNPDNRLISKVLYPGEVFVFPVGLIHFQYNIGNTYAVAFAGLSSENPGVITIANAVFGSNPSINADILAKAFNLDRKMVKNLQSKF
;
A
#
# COMPACT_ATOMS: atom_id res chain seq x y z
N MET A 1 -18.37 -17.28 -15.86
CA MET A 1 -18.32 -17.50 -14.40
C MET A 1 -17.05 -18.24 -13.97
N GLU A 2 -16.58 -19.21 -14.76
CA GLU A 2 -15.31 -19.94 -14.56
C GLU A 2 -14.06 -19.03 -14.41
N ALA A 3 -13.92 -18.01 -15.27
CA ALA A 3 -12.77 -17.11 -15.23
C ALA A 3 -12.67 -16.32 -13.92
N LEU A 4 -13.80 -15.85 -13.38
CA LEU A 4 -13.85 -15.09 -12.13
C LEU A 4 -13.38 -15.95 -10.94
N GLN A 5 -13.68 -17.24 -10.94
CA GLN A 5 -13.26 -18.17 -9.89
C GLN A 5 -11.76 -18.46 -9.93
N ILE A 6 -11.19 -18.61 -11.13
CA ILE A 6 -9.75 -18.77 -11.33
C ILE A 6 -8.99 -17.51 -10.89
N PHE A 7 -9.52 -16.32 -11.17
CA PHE A 7 -8.94 -15.05 -10.72
C PHE A 7 -8.96 -14.90 -9.19
N VAL A 8 -10.07 -15.26 -8.54
CA VAL A 8 -10.16 -15.26 -7.08
C VAL A 8 -9.14 -16.22 -6.48
N ALA A 9 -8.93 -17.39 -7.08
CA ALA A 9 -7.94 -18.36 -6.62
C ALA A 9 -6.49 -17.87 -6.76
N ILE A 10 -6.13 -17.24 -7.89
CA ILE A 10 -4.78 -16.68 -8.11
C ILE A 10 -4.51 -15.50 -7.17
N PHE A 11 -5.52 -14.65 -6.93
CA PHE A 11 -5.41 -13.53 -6.00
C PHE A 11 -5.21 -14.01 -4.56
N ILE A 12 -5.95 -15.05 -4.13
CA ILE A 12 -5.77 -15.69 -2.81
C ILE A 12 -4.38 -16.32 -2.68
N LEU A 13 -3.88 -16.97 -3.74
CA LEU A 13 -2.55 -17.60 -3.73
C LEU A 13 -1.41 -16.57 -3.64
N ALA A 14 -1.54 -15.44 -4.31
CA ALA A 14 -0.58 -14.33 -4.23
C ALA A 14 -0.57 -13.65 -2.85
N LEU A 15 -1.73 -13.59 -2.17
CA LEU A 15 -1.85 -13.11 -0.79
C LEU A 15 -1.25 -14.07 0.24
N ALA A 16 -1.19 -15.37 -0.06
CA ALA A 16 -0.61 -16.39 0.82
C ALA A 16 0.93 -16.44 0.77
N SER A 17 1.56 -15.88 -0.26
CA SER A 17 3.01 -15.72 -0.34
C SER A 17 3.44 -14.40 0.30
N SER A 18 3.78 -14.44 1.59
CA SER A 18 4.34 -13.31 2.34
C SER A 18 5.75 -12.96 1.84
N LEU A 19 5.84 -12.14 0.79
CA LEU A 19 7.06 -11.39 0.51
C LEU A 19 7.14 -10.24 1.52
N THR A 20 7.93 -10.42 2.57
CA THR A 20 8.39 -9.31 3.42
C THR A 20 9.30 -8.40 2.58
N PHE A 21 8.76 -7.37 1.94
CA PHE A 21 9.56 -6.26 1.42
C PHE A 21 9.72 -5.21 2.52
N ALA A 22 10.89 -5.18 3.14
CA ALA A 22 11.36 -3.98 3.84
C ALA A 22 11.93 -3.04 2.77
N SER A 23 11.11 -2.12 2.27
CA SER A 23 11.57 -1.01 1.43
C SER A 23 11.36 0.27 2.21
N ASP A 24 12.46 0.96 2.54
CA ASP A 24 12.44 2.26 3.22
C ASP A 24 11.84 3.34 2.29
N PRO A 25 10.84 4.13 2.73
CA PRO A 25 10.10 5.05 1.86
C PRO A 25 10.81 6.41 1.57
N SER A 26 12.10 6.57 1.84
CA SER A 26 12.83 7.84 1.62
C SER A 26 14.06 7.69 0.69
N PRO A 27 14.17 8.44 -0.43
CA PRO A 27 15.29 8.33 -1.37
C PRO A 27 16.60 9.01 -0.93
N LEU A 28 16.84 9.22 0.37
CA LEU A 28 17.89 10.13 0.85
C LEU A 28 18.75 9.63 2.03
N GLN A 29 18.83 8.32 2.31
CA GLN A 29 19.67 7.81 3.41
C GLN A 29 20.57 6.60 3.09
N ASP A 30 20.96 6.39 1.83
CA ASP A 30 22.05 5.44 1.49
C ASP A 30 23.45 6.06 1.64
N PHE A 31 23.77 6.54 2.84
CA PHE A 31 25.17 6.74 3.25
C PHE A 31 25.39 6.22 4.67
N CYS A 32 25.83 4.97 4.80
CA CYS A 32 26.60 4.55 5.97
C CYS A 32 28.00 5.16 5.83
N VAL A 33 28.28 6.24 6.56
CA VAL A 33 29.66 6.69 6.80
C VAL A 33 30.30 5.69 7.77
N ALA A 34 31.30 4.94 7.30
CA ALA A 34 32.10 4.07 8.15
C ALA A 34 32.85 4.91 9.20
N ILE A 35 32.60 4.63 10.47
CA ILE A 35 33.42 5.16 11.57
C ILE A 35 34.69 4.29 11.63
N ASN A 36 35.86 4.89 11.42
CA ASN A 36 37.14 4.19 11.33
C ASN A 36 37.76 3.80 12.69
N ASP A 37 36.98 3.69 13.76
CA ASP A 37 37.53 3.36 15.08
C ASP A 37 36.62 2.38 15.85
N PRO A 38 36.97 1.08 15.94
CA PRO A 38 36.17 0.08 16.65
C PRO A 38 36.40 0.09 18.17
N LYS A 39 37.19 1.02 18.70
CA LYS A 39 37.44 1.14 20.14
C LYS A 39 36.53 2.19 20.78
N GLY A 40 35.23 1.93 20.79
CA GLY A 40 34.28 2.82 21.45
C GLY A 40 32.84 2.34 21.63
N SER A 41 32.41 1.28 20.94
CA SER A 41 31.04 0.78 21.05
C SER A 41 31.00 -0.73 21.24
N GLY A 42 31.44 -1.18 22.42
CA GLY A 42 31.13 -2.53 22.89
C GLY A 42 29.64 -2.61 23.18
N MET A 43 28.85 -3.06 22.21
CA MET A 43 27.46 -3.40 22.45
C MET A 43 27.44 -4.63 23.36
N SER A 44 26.93 -4.46 24.58
CA SER A 44 26.93 -5.52 25.59
C SER A 44 26.13 -6.72 25.11
N SER A 45 26.46 -7.92 25.60
CA SER A 45 25.69 -9.15 25.35
C SER A 45 24.20 -9.00 25.70
N LEU A 46 23.85 -8.07 26.62
CA LEU A 46 22.48 -7.69 26.95
C LEU A 46 21.77 -6.92 25.82
N GLN A 47 22.49 -6.07 25.07
CA GLN A 47 21.92 -5.31 23.96
C GLN A 47 21.71 -6.20 22.72
N ILE A 48 22.58 -7.19 22.50
CA ILE A 48 22.38 -8.20 21.45
C ILE A 48 21.18 -9.08 21.79
N LEU A 49 21.03 -9.50 23.05
CA LEU A 49 19.88 -10.30 23.49
C LEU A 49 18.57 -9.50 23.42
N SER A 50 18.59 -8.20 23.74
CA SER A 50 17.47 -7.27 23.56
C SER A 50 17.06 -7.15 22.09
N PHE A 51 18.02 -7.04 21.17
CA PHE A 51 17.76 -7.00 19.73
C PHE A 51 17.20 -8.32 19.20
N PHE A 52 17.71 -9.46 19.66
CA PHE A 52 17.19 -10.78 19.27
C PHE A 52 15.81 -11.06 19.86
N LEU A 53 15.54 -10.64 21.10
CA LEU A 53 14.24 -10.79 21.75
C LEU A 53 13.18 -9.87 21.12
N SER A 54 13.54 -8.65 20.71
CA SER A 54 12.62 -7.77 20.01
C SER A 54 12.31 -8.30 18.61
N TYR A 55 13.32 -8.80 17.88
CA TYR A 55 13.14 -9.41 16.56
C TYR A 55 12.33 -10.73 16.63
N LEU A 56 12.56 -11.56 17.65
CA LEU A 56 11.79 -12.79 17.88
C LEU A 56 10.35 -12.47 18.32
N CYS A 57 10.13 -11.41 19.10
CA CYS A 57 8.80 -10.93 19.46
C CYS A 57 8.03 -10.42 18.23
N LEU A 58 8.68 -9.66 17.35
CA LEU A 58 8.11 -9.23 16.07
C LEU A 58 7.82 -10.41 15.12
N CYS A 59 8.68 -11.44 15.09
CA CYS A 59 8.42 -12.67 14.33
C CYS A 59 7.26 -13.51 14.91
N LEU A 60 7.13 -13.57 16.24
CA LEU A 60 6.05 -14.31 16.92
C LEU A 60 4.70 -13.58 16.90
N MET A 61 4.67 -12.27 16.62
CA MET A 61 3.42 -11.52 16.43
C MET A 61 2.80 -11.68 15.03
N ASN A 62 3.46 -12.40 14.11
CA ASN A 62 2.90 -12.83 12.82
C ASN A 62 2.24 -14.21 12.93
N ILE A 63 1.35 -14.42 13.90
CA ILE A 63 0.56 -15.64 13.99
C ILE A 63 -0.68 -15.53 13.09
N GLN A 64 -0.58 -16.23 11.98
CA GLN A 64 -1.70 -16.72 11.18
C GLN A 64 -2.76 -17.42 12.07
N THR A 65 -4.02 -17.09 11.79
CA THR A 65 -5.24 -17.90 12.02
C THR A 65 -5.60 -18.25 13.48
N CYS A 66 -6.53 -17.48 14.06
CA CYS A 66 -7.56 -18.05 14.93
C CYS A 66 -8.90 -18.03 14.17
N THR A 67 -9.13 -19.05 13.34
CA THR A 67 -10.47 -19.46 12.93
C THR A 67 -11.02 -20.41 13.99
N GLY A 68 -12.15 -20.07 14.60
CA GLY A 68 -12.87 -20.97 15.50
C GLY A 68 -13.81 -20.24 16.43
N TYR A 69 -15.10 -20.22 16.07
CA TYR A 69 -16.19 -19.96 17.00
C TYR A 69 -16.15 -20.97 18.16
N GLU A 70 -16.19 -20.50 19.41
CA GLU A 70 -17.21 -20.87 20.40
C GLU A 70 -17.02 -20.06 21.69
N SER A 71 -18.14 -19.57 22.20
CA SER A 71 -18.30 -18.80 23.43
C SER A 71 -18.01 -19.66 24.67
N TYR A 72 -16.94 -19.38 25.42
CA TYR A 72 -16.80 -19.87 26.79
C TYR A 72 -16.09 -18.87 27.72
N ASP A 73 -16.50 -18.99 28.98
CA ASP A 73 -16.34 -18.16 30.16
C ASP A 73 -14.89 -17.70 30.47
N LEU A 74 -14.73 -16.41 30.75
CA LEU A 74 -13.45 -15.71 30.99
C LEU A 74 -13.23 -15.57 32.50
N SER A 75 -12.49 -16.49 33.13
CA SER A 75 -11.77 -16.17 34.39
C SER A 75 -10.71 -17.17 34.86
N HIS A 76 -10.55 -18.38 34.30
CA HIS A 76 -9.66 -19.37 34.95
C HIS A 76 -8.63 -20.15 34.11
N SER A 77 -8.40 -19.83 32.83
CA SER A 77 -7.60 -20.69 31.93
C SER A 77 -6.31 -20.09 31.34
N TYR A 78 -5.82 -18.92 31.80
CA TYR A 78 -4.59 -18.32 31.22
C TYR A 78 -3.27 -18.99 31.66
N LEU A 79 -3.29 -19.90 32.63
CA LEU A 79 -2.08 -20.60 33.15
C LEU A 79 -1.87 -22.02 32.58
N SER A 80 -2.72 -22.48 31.66
CA SER A 80 -2.63 -23.84 31.09
C SER A 80 -1.83 -23.93 29.79
N HIS A 81 -1.43 -22.82 29.18
CA HIS A 81 -0.67 -22.84 27.93
C HIS A 81 0.83 -23.13 28.19
N PRO A 82 1.42 -24.21 27.63
CA PRO A 82 2.78 -24.65 27.95
C PRO A 82 3.85 -23.61 27.63
N PHE A 83 3.60 -22.74 26.64
CA PHE A 83 4.50 -21.64 26.27
C PHE A 83 4.56 -20.50 27.31
N ILE A 84 3.41 -20.16 27.93
CA ILE A 84 3.33 -19.11 28.98
C ILE A 84 3.96 -19.63 30.28
N ARG A 85 3.80 -20.91 30.58
CA ARG A 85 4.45 -21.55 31.74
C ARG A 85 5.98 -21.55 31.59
N HIS A 86 6.48 -21.71 30.37
CA HIS A 86 7.92 -21.68 30.09
C HIS A 86 8.50 -20.26 30.17
N LEU A 87 7.77 -19.25 29.68
CA LEU A 87 8.13 -17.84 29.86
C LEU A 87 8.12 -17.43 31.35
N TYR A 88 7.12 -17.87 32.11
CA TYR A 88 7.04 -17.61 33.56
C TYR A 88 8.23 -18.20 34.33
N SER A 89 8.65 -19.43 34.01
CA SER A 89 9.81 -20.05 34.69
C SER A 89 11.15 -19.45 34.26
N SER A 90 11.26 -18.93 33.03
CA SER A 90 12.48 -18.30 32.54
C SER A 90 12.68 -16.87 33.03
N PHE A 91 11.62 -16.20 33.48
CA PHE A 91 11.65 -14.80 33.93
C PHE A 91 11.30 -14.60 35.42
N SER A 92 11.17 -15.67 36.20
CA SER A 92 10.79 -15.64 37.63
C SER A 92 11.78 -14.90 38.55
N ASN A 93 12.97 -14.55 38.05
CA ASN A 93 13.99 -13.78 38.78
C ASN A 93 13.97 -12.28 38.47
N ILE A 94 13.08 -11.81 37.60
CA ILE A 94 12.86 -10.37 37.38
C ILE A 94 11.75 -9.92 38.33
N ASN A 95 11.99 -8.83 39.07
CA ASN A 95 11.07 -8.24 40.05
C ASN A 95 9.59 -8.43 39.65
N SER A 96 8.81 -9.11 40.50
CA SER A 96 7.42 -9.53 40.22
C SER A 96 6.53 -8.41 39.66
N SER A 97 6.77 -7.16 40.08
CA SER A 97 6.07 -5.97 39.57
C SER A 97 6.32 -5.68 38.08
N PHE A 98 7.50 -5.98 37.55
CA PHE A 98 7.85 -5.74 36.14
C PHE A 98 7.20 -6.79 35.22
N PHE A 99 7.12 -8.04 35.67
CA PHE A 99 6.45 -9.12 34.94
C PHE A 99 4.93 -8.91 34.88
N LEU A 100 4.30 -8.48 36.00
CA LEU A 100 2.88 -8.09 35.99
C LEU A 100 2.63 -6.88 35.09
N LEU A 101 3.51 -5.87 35.08
CA LEU A 101 3.37 -4.72 34.20
C LEU A 101 3.46 -5.11 32.72
N LEU A 102 4.38 -6.00 32.36
CA LEU A 102 4.51 -6.51 30.99
C LEU A 102 3.27 -7.33 30.57
N LEU A 103 2.76 -8.21 31.45
CA LEU A 103 1.50 -8.92 31.18
C LEU A 103 0.32 -7.96 31.05
N CYS A 104 0.24 -6.92 31.90
CA CYS A 104 -0.82 -5.93 31.85
C CYS A 104 -0.75 -5.09 30.57
N LEU A 105 0.45 -4.70 30.11
CA LEU A 105 0.66 -4.03 28.84
C LEU A 105 0.29 -4.92 27.65
N LEU A 106 0.58 -6.22 27.72
CA LEU A 106 0.22 -7.20 26.68
C LEU A 106 -1.30 -7.47 26.66
N THR A 107 -1.96 -7.57 27.81
CA THR A 107 -3.42 -7.79 27.90
C THR A 107 -4.21 -6.53 27.57
N GLU A 108 -3.76 -5.34 28.00
CA GLU A 108 -4.34 -4.06 27.58
C GLU A 108 -4.17 -3.85 26.07
N ASN A 109 -2.99 -4.13 25.49
CA ASN A 109 -2.80 -4.09 24.04
C ASN A 109 -3.65 -5.13 23.31
N SER A 110 -3.83 -6.34 23.87
CA SER A 110 -4.71 -7.36 23.29
C SER A 110 -6.18 -6.96 23.34
N ALA A 111 -6.66 -6.43 24.47
CA ALA A 111 -8.05 -5.96 24.60
C ALA A 111 -8.31 -4.73 23.73
N LYS A 112 -7.32 -3.83 23.60
CA LYS A 112 -7.37 -2.68 22.70
C LYS A 112 -7.27 -3.09 21.23
N MET A 113 -6.47 -4.10 20.89
CA MET A 113 -6.47 -4.73 19.57
C MET A 113 -7.79 -5.42 19.26
N GLN A 114 -8.39 -6.13 20.20
CA GLN A 114 -9.69 -6.77 20.02
C GLN A 114 -10.81 -5.72 19.88
N SER A 115 -10.75 -4.61 20.62
CA SER A 115 -11.72 -3.52 20.45
C SER A 115 -11.52 -2.79 19.11
N LEU A 116 -10.28 -2.57 18.68
CA LEU A 116 -9.94 -2.03 17.34
C LEU A 116 -10.36 -2.98 16.21
N ALA A 117 -10.15 -4.29 16.36
CA ALA A 117 -10.60 -5.31 15.41
C ALA A 117 -12.13 -5.37 15.32
N LYS A 118 -12.84 -5.13 16.44
CA LYS A 118 -14.31 -5.02 16.49
C LYS A 118 -14.83 -3.72 15.86
N GLN A 119 -13.95 -2.73 15.65
CA GLN A 119 -14.25 -1.42 15.05
C GLN A 119 -13.83 -1.30 13.58
N MET A 120 -13.06 -2.25 13.05
CA MET A 120 -12.66 -2.27 11.64
C MET A 120 -13.84 -2.71 10.76
N THR A 121 -14.40 -1.79 9.99
CA THR A 121 -15.32 -2.14 8.90
C THR A 121 -14.56 -2.97 7.86
N SER A 122 -14.86 -4.27 7.82
CA SER A 122 -14.23 -5.25 6.92
C SER A 122 -14.93 -5.39 5.57
N ASN A 123 -15.89 -4.51 5.26
CA ASN A 123 -16.64 -4.52 4.01
C ASN A 123 -16.71 -3.12 3.38
N PHE A 124 -16.57 -3.07 2.06
CA PHE A 124 -16.78 -1.85 1.26
C PHE A 124 -17.82 -2.13 0.18
N SER A 125 -18.90 -1.34 0.16
CA SER A 125 -19.98 -1.45 -0.82
C SER A 125 -19.93 -0.29 -1.81
N GLY A 126 -20.36 -0.54 -3.05
CA GLY A 126 -20.58 0.50 -4.06
C GLY A 126 -19.63 0.46 -5.26
N LEU A 127 -18.63 -0.43 -5.29
CA LEU A 127 -17.79 -0.63 -6.49
C LEU A 127 -18.56 -1.21 -7.68
N HIS A 128 -19.74 -1.80 -7.47
CA HIS A 128 -20.61 -2.23 -8.58
C HIS A 128 -21.30 -1.06 -9.29
N ILE A 129 -21.26 0.15 -8.72
CA ILE A 129 -21.92 1.34 -9.24
C ILE A 129 -20.92 2.18 -10.03
N ARG A 130 -21.16 2.35 -11.33
CA ARG A 130 -20.41 3.29 -12.17
C ARG A 130 -20.52 4.72 -11.64
N LYS A 131 -19.40 5.43 -11.54
CA LYS A 131 -19.38 6.85 -11.15
C LYS A 131 -19.48 7.79 -12.35
N ASN A 132 -19.88 9.04 -12.07
CA ASN A 132 -20.04 10.08 -13.08
C ASN A 132 -18.68 10.56 -13.59
N THR A 133 -18.42 10.40 -14.89
CA THR A 133 -17.19 10.81 -15.56
C THR A 133 -17.26 12.20 -16.20
N SER A 134 -18.25 13.03 -15.83
CA SER A 134 -18.44 14.39 -16.37
C SER A 134 -17.49 15.38 -15.70
N ASN A 135 -16.20 15.25 -16.00
CA ASN A 135 -15.13 16.13 -15.54
C ASN A 135 -14.07 16.31 -16.64
N THR A 136 -13.09 17.18 -16.41
CA THR A 136 -12.05 17.56 -17.38
C THR A 136 -11.33 16.35 -17.99
N PHE A 137 -11.10 15.30 -17.22
CA PHE A 137 -10.37 14.12 -17.67
C PHE A 137 -11.26 13.02 -18.23
N GLY A 138 -12.58 13.11 -18.04
CA GLY A 138 -13.49 12.06 -18.51
C GLY A 138 -13.30 10.73 -17.77
N SER A 139 -12.78 10.74 -16.53
CA SER A 139 -12.59 9.51 -15.75
C SER A 139 -12.89 9.74 -14.27
N THR A 140 -13.19 8.68 -13.52
CA THR A 140 -13.37 8.77 -12.06
C THR A 140 -12.76 7.56 -11.38
N VAL A 141 -11.89 7.84 -10.42
CA VAL A 141 -11.19 6.85 -9.60
C VAL A 141 -11.93 6.71 -8.27
N THR A 142 -12.35 5.49 -7.95
CA THR A 142 -12.98 5.15 -6.67
C THR A 142 -12.02 4.27 -5.88
N PRO A 143 -11.21 4.84 -4.97
CA PRO A 143 -10.26 4.08 -4.17
C PRO A 143 -10.95 3.31 -3.05
N VAL A 144 -10.39 2.15 -2.72
CA VAL A 144 -10.68 1.34 -1.54
C VAL A 144 -9.35 1.00 -0.88
N ASN A 145 -8.80 2.01 -0.20
CA ASN A 145 -7.59 1.91 0.58
C ASN A 145 -7.93 1.95 2.08
N VAL A 146 -6.92 1.93 2.95
CA VAL A 146 -7.11 1.91 4.41
C VAL A 146 -8.01 3.05 4.95
N ALA A 147 -8.10 4.18 4.24
CA ALA A 147 -8.99 5.27 4.62
C ALA A 147 -10.48 4.98 4.35
N GLN A 148 -10.80 4.19 3.31
CA GLN A 148 -12.19 3.79 3.01
C GLN A 148 -12.56 2.45 3.66
N MET A 149 -11.60 1.56 3.84
CA MET A 149 -11.79 0.22 4.38
C MET A 149 -10.71 -0.06 5.44
N PRO A 150 -10.93 0.34 6.70
CA PRO A 150 -9.94 0.21 7.77
C PRO A 150 -9.48 -1.24 8.01
N GLY A 151 -10.29 -2.23 7.64
CA GLY A 151 -9.90 -3.65 7.69
C GLY A 151 -8.75 -4.03 6.76
N LEU A 152 -8.30 -3.14 5.86
CA LEU A 152 -7.09 -3.32 5.05
C LEU A 152 -5.80 -3.03 5.81
N HIS A 153 -5.88 -2.42 7.00
CA HIS A 153 -4.71 -2.08 7.77
C HIS A 153 -3.89 -3.33 8.12
N THR A 154 -2.56 -3.22 8.01
CA THR A 154 -1.56 -4.28 8.15
C THR A 154 -1.56 -5.35 7.05
N LEU A 155 -2.53 -5.36 6.13
CA LEU A 155 -2.61 -6.36 5.06
C LEU A 155 -1.78 -6.00 3.82
N GLY A 156 -1.29 -4.76 3.72
CA GLY A 156 -0.40 -4.35 2.65
C GLY A 156 -1.04 -4.36 1.25
N ILE A 157 -2.38 -4.24 1.18
CA ILE A 157 -3.13 -4.27 -0.09
C ILE A 157 -4.23 -3.22 -0.14
N SER A 158 -4.57 -2.78 -1.35
CA SER A 158 -5.76 -1.96 -1.61
C SER A 158 -6.33 -2.26 -2.99
N MET A 159 -7.52 -1.72 -3.26
CA MET A 159 -8.21 -1.87 -4.54
C MET A 159 -8.70 -0.52 -5.06
N VAL A 160 -8.91 -0.42 -6.36
CA VAL A 160 -9.51 0.74 -7.00
C VAL A 160 -10.42 0.29 -8.13
N ARG A 161 -11.54 1.01 -8.31
CA ARG A 161 -12.33 0.99 -9.54
C ARG A 161 -12.08 2.28 -10.31
N ILE A 162 -11.97 2.17 -11.63
CA ILE A 162 -11.86 3.32 -12.51
C ILE A 162 -12.93 3.23 -13.59
N ASP A 163 -13.73 4.30 -13.69
CA ASP A 163 -14.73 4.49 -14.75
C ASP A 163 -14.21 5.52 -15.76
N TYR A 164 -14.34 5.23 -17.05
CA TYR A 164 -13.88 6.09 -18.14
C TYR A 164 -15.03 6.43 -19.09
N ALA A 165 -15.15 7.71 -19.44
CA ALA A 165 -16.06 8.22 -20.45
C ALA A 165 -15.68 7.66 -21.84
N PRO A 166 -16.66 7.50 -22.75
CA PRO A 166 -16.40 7.18 -24.15
C PRO A 166 -15.52 8.23 -24.83
N ASN A 167 -14.80 7.82 -25.88
CA ASN A 167 -14.08 8.71 -26.79
C ASN A 167 -13.03 9.60 -26.09
N GLY A 168 -12.24 9.01 -25.18
CA GLY A 168 -11.06 9.67 -24.62
C GLY A 168 -11.08 9.94 -23.13
N GLY A 169 -11.89 9.21 -22.34
CA GLY A 169 -11.73 9.20 -20.89
C GLY A 169 -10.30 8.83 -20.50
N LEU A 170 -9.64 9.68 -19.71
CA LEU A 170 -8.22 9.62 -19.40
C LEU A 170 -8.03 9.53 -17.89
N ASN A 171 -7.31 8.53 -17.41
CA ASN A 171 -6.61 8.64 -16.14
C ASN A 171 -5.19 9.14 -16.47
N PRO A 172 -4.88 10.41 -16.18
CA PRO A 172 -3.69 11.08 -16.71
C PRO A 172 -2.39 10.44 -16.18
N PRO A 173 -1.23 10.77 -16.76
CA PRO A 173 0.06 10.30 -16.26
C PRO A 173 0.19 10.53 -14.75
N HIS A 174 0.37 9.43 -14.01
CA HIS A 174 0.51 9.41 -12.57
C HIS A 174 1.46 8.30 -12.13
N THR A 175 1.83 8.30 -10.85
CA THR A 175 2.62 7.24 -10.23
C THR A 175 2.13 6.92 -8.83
N HIS A 176 2.36 5.68 -8.40
CA HIS A 176 2.13 5.20 -7.05
C HIS A 176 3.49 5.02 -6.35
N PRO A 177 3.89 5.92 -5.44
CA PRO A 177 5.21 5.88 -4.83
C PRO A 177 5.43 4.66 -3.92
N ARG A 178 4.36 3.98 -3.49
CA ARG A 178 4.44 2.89 -2.51
C ARG A 178 3.80 1.57 -2.97
N ALA A 179 3.38 1.44 -4.22
CA ALA A 179 2.75 0.21 -4.70
C ALA A 179 2.98 -0.05 -6.18
N SER A 180 3.09 -1.34 -6.53
CA SER A 180 2.80 -1.80 -7.89
C SER A 180 1.28 -1.93 -8.05
N GLU A 181 0.79 -1.83 -9.28
CA GLU A 181 -0.62 -1.96 -9.63
C GLU A 181 -0.82 -3.09 -10.64
N VAL A 182 -1.85 -3.91 -10.45
CA VAL A 182 -2.32 -4.89 -11.42
C VAL A 182 -3.74 -4.53 -11.82
N LEU A 183 -3.93 -4.11 -13.07
CA LEU A 183 -5.20 -3.64 -13.62
C LEU A 183 -5.83 -4.70 -14.52
N VAL A 184 -7.13 -4.92 -14.36
CA VAL A 184 -7.97 -5.76 -15.22
C VAL A 184 -9.10 -4.91 -15.82
N VAL A 185 -9.32 -5.06 -17.14
CA VAL A 185 -10.44 -4.41 -17.82
C VAL A 185 -11.68 -5.27 -17.68
N LEU A 186 -12.79 -4.69 -17.25
CA LEU A 186 -14.10 -5.37 -17.20
C LEU A 186 -15.01 -4.99 -18.37
N GLU A 187 -14.94 -3.74 -18.82
CA GLU A 187 -15.76 -3.23 -19.92
C GLU A 187 -14.95 -2.25 -20.78
N GLY A 188 -15.28 -2.14 -22.07
CA GLY A 188 -14.69 -1.16 -22.99
C GLY A 188 -13.31 -1.55 -23.50
N THR A 189 -12.54 -0.55 -23.94
CA THR A 189 -11.21 -0.75 -24.55
C THR A 189 -10.24 0.32 -24.08
N LEU A 190 -9.19 -0.08 -23.39
CA LEU A 190 -8.22 0.85 -22.79
C LEU A 190 -6.86 0.73 -23.47
N HIS A 191 -6.32 1.86 -23.93
CA HIS A 191 -4.90 1.98 -24.19
C HIS A 191 -4.19 2.34 -22.88
N VAL A 192 -3.29 1.47 -22.43
CA VAL A 192 -2.55 1.65 -21.18
C VAL A 192 -1.05 1.62 -21.44
N GLY A 193 -0.27 2.22 -20.56
CA GLY A 193 1.16 2.07 -20.60
C GLY A 193 1.89 2.74 -19.44
N PHE A 194 3.15 2.34 -19.26
CA PHE A 194 4.09 2.99 -18.35
C PHE A 194 5.40 3.34 -19.05
N VAL A 195 6.11 4.31 -18.50
CA VAL A 195 7.43 4.74 -18.98
C VAL A 195 8.50 4.19 -18.03
N THR A 196 9.47 3.48 -18.59
CA THR A 196 10.65 2.99 -17.86
C THR A 196 11.51 4.15 -17.35
N SER A 197 12.32 3.92 -16.32
CA SER A 197 13.22 4.93 -15.78
C SER A 197 14.36 5.29 -16.75
N ASN A 198 15.16 6.29 -16.38
CA ASN A 198 16.40 6.62 -17.06
C ASN A 198 17.33 5.39 -17.16
N PRO A 199 18.18 5.34 -18.20
CA PRO A 199 18.34 6.33 -19.27
C PRO A 199 17.30 6.23 -20.41
N ASP A 200 16.60 5.09 -20.53
CA ASP A 200 15.86 4.76 -21.75
C ASP A 200 14.56 5.56 -21.90
N ASN A 201 13.85 5.84 -20.80
CA ASN A 201 12.54 6.51 -20.84
C ASN A 201 11.57 5.86 -21.85
N ARG A 202 11.67 4.54 -22.02
CA ARG A 202 10.92 3.77 -23.01
C ARG A 202 9.49 3.55 -22.55
N LEU A 203 8.53 3.85 -23.42
CA LEU A 203 7.11 3.52 -23.25
C LEU A 203 6.89 2.02 -23.49
N ILE A 204 6.29 1.35 -22.50
CA ILE A 204 5.72 0.01 -22.63
C ILE A 204 4.21 0.17 -22.58
N SER A 205 3.52 -0.18 -23.67
CA SER A 205 2.08 0.02 -23.79
C SER A 205 1.37 -1.13 -24.50
N LYS A 206 0.06 -1.23 -24.25
CA LYS A 206 -0.83 -2.24 -24.83
C LYS A 206 -2.25 -1.67 -24.94
N VAL A 207 -3.01 -2.12 -25.93
CA VAL A 207 -4.46 -1.99 -25.94
C VAL A 207 -5.06 -3.21 -25.25
N LEU A 208 -5.89 -2.98 -24.24
CA LEU A 208 -6.56 -4.01 -23.45
C LEU A 208 -8.05 -4.09 -23.78
N TYR A 209 -8.54 -5.31 -23.83
CA TYR A 209 -9.95 -5.70 -23.96
C TYR A 209 -10.47 -6.33 -22.66
N PRO A 210 -11.79 -6.50 -22.50
CA PRO A 210 -12.37 -7.10 -21.30
C PRO A 210 -11.76 -8.47 -20.97
N GLY A 211 -11.35 -8.65 -19.71
CA GLY A 211 -10.68 -9.84 -19.19
C GLY A 211 -9.15 -9.80 -19.28
N GLU A 212 -8.57 -8.85 -20.02
CA GLU A 212 -7.12 -8.69 -20.10
C GLU A 212 -6.55 -7.91 -18.92
N VAL A 213 -5.30 -8.22 -18.56
CA VAL A 213 -4.60 -7.70 -17.40
C VAL A 213 -3.30 -7.00 -17.82
N PHE A 214 -2.93 -5.95 -17.10
CA PHE A 214 -1.67 -5.24 -17.28
C PHE A 214 -1.08 -4.83 -15.92
N VAL A 215 0.24 -4.89 -15.81
CA VAL A 215 0.97 -4.60 -14.56
C VAL A 215 1.73 -3.29 -14.71
N PHE A 216 1.61 -2.42 -13.72
CA PHE A 216 2.39 -1.19 -13.59
C PHE A 216 3.37 -1.36 -12.41
N PRO A 217 4.69 -1.38 -12.67
CA PRO A 217 5.68 -1.46 -11.61
C PRO A 217 5.65 -0.25 -10.68
N VAL A 218 5.97 -0.46 -9.40
CA VAL A 218 6.04 0.59 -8.37
C VAL A 218 6.85 1.80 -8.82
N GLY A 219 6.32 2.99 -8.55
CA GLY A 219 7.01 4.26 -8.79
C GLY A 219 7.09 4.70 -10.26
N LEU A 220 6.76 3.86 -11.25
CA LEU A 220 6.82 4.26 -12.66
C LEU A 220 5.60 5.08 -13.08
N ILE A 221 5.85 6.10 -13.91
CA ILE A 221 4.81 6.94 -14.49
C ILE A 221 4.00 6.10 -15.48
N HIS A 222 2.68 6.08 -15.32
CA HIS A 222 1.77 5.32 -16.16
C HIS A 222 0.44 6.05 -16.36
N PHE A 223 -0.35 5.57 -17.34
CA PHE A 223 -1.63 6.16 -17.72
C PHE A 223 -2.59 5.09 -18.25
N GLN A 224 -3.88 5.44 -18.30
CA GLN A 224 -4.91 4.68 -19.03
C GLN A 224 -5.80 5.63 -19.81
N TYR A 225 -6.10 5.28 -21.06
CA TYR A 225 -6.87 6.10 -21.98
C TYR A 225 -7.93 5.25 -22.70
N ASN A 226 -9.20 5.63 -22.60
CA ASN A 226 -10.29 4.93 -23.27
C ASN A 226 -10.36 5.34 -24.74
N ILE A 227 -9.89 4.45 -25.61
CA ILE A 227 -9.95 4.61 -27.07
C ILE A 227 -11.27 4.12 -27.67
N GLY A 228 -12.11 3.46 -26.86
CA GLY A 228 -13.42 2.96 -27.28
C GLY A 228 -14.48 4.06 -27.36
N ASN A 229 -15.52 3.78 -28.13
CA ASN A 229 -16.71 4.63 -28.27
C ASN A 229 -17.80 4.33 -27.22
N THR A 230 -17.53 3.42 -26.29
CA THR A 230 -18.37 3.11 -25.12
C THR A 230 -17.65 3.50 -23.83
N TYR A 231 -18.37 3.49 -22.72
CA TYR A 231 -17.75 3.56 -21.41
C TYR A 231 -16.79 2.38 -21.23
N ALA A 232 -15.71 2.61 -20.48
CA ALA A 232 -14.81 1.56 -20.04
C ALA A 232 -14.78 1.49 -18.51
N VAL A 233 -14.56 0.30 -17.98
CA VAL A 233 -14.47 0.03 -16.55
C VAL A 233 -13.26 -0.85 -16.31
N ALA A 234 -12.40 -0.45 -15.37
CA ALA A 234 -11.29 -1.27 -14.90
C ALA A 234 -11.29 -1.35 -13.38
N PHE A 235 -10.74 -2.46 -12.88
CA PHE A 235 -10.37 -2.62 -11.48
C PHE A 235 -8.88 -2.82 -11.39
N ALA A 236 -8.27 -2.33 -10.32
CA ALA A 236 -6.90 -2.66 -10.04
C ALA A 236 -6.67 -2.99 -8.56
N GLY A 237 -5.78 -3.94 -8.31
CA GLY A 237 -5.23 -4.23 -7.00
C GLY A 237 -3.85 -3.59 -6.86
N LEU A 238 -3.55 -3.04 -5.68
CA LEU A 238 -2.28 -2.38 -5.39
C LEU A 238 -1.59 -3.05 -4.21
N SER A 239 -0.27 -3.20 -4.29
CA SER A 239 0.59 -3.84 -3.28
C SER A 239 0.89 -2.94 -2.07
N SER A 240 -0.08 -2.12 -1.64
CA SER A 240 -0.01 -1.32 -0.42
C SER A 240 -1.41 -0.96 0.04
N GLU A 241 -1.64 -0.94 1.35
CA GLU A 241 -2.88 -0.42 1.94
C GLU A 241 -3.05 1.09 1.74
N ASN A 242 -1.96 1.79 1.43
CA ASN A 242 -1.95 3.21 1.10
C ASN A 242 -0.90 3.47 -0.01
N PRO A 243 -1.25 3.23 -1.28
CA PRO A 243 -0.30 3.32 -2.40
C PRO A 243 0.22 4.76 -2.62
N GLY A 244 -0.59 5.76 -2.26
CA GLY A 244 -0.37 7.16 -2.64
C GLY A 244 -0.57 7.36 -4.14
N VAL A 245 -0.84 8.59 -4.56
CA VAL A 245 -1.00 8.93 -5.99
C VAL A 245 -0.33 10.27 -6.23
N ILE A 246 0.52 10.34 -7.25
CA ILE A 246 1.10 11.60 -7.73
C ILE A 246 0.68 11.76 -9.19
N THR A 247 -0.34 12.58 -9.44
CA THR A 247 -0.69 13.02 -10.80
C THR A 247 0.38 14.00 -11.28
N ILE A 248 1.11 13.65 -12.35
CA ILE A 248 2.34 14.34 -12.73
C ILE A 248 2.09 15.81 -13.04
N ALA A 249 1.07 16.12 -13.84
CA ALA A 249 0.77 17.51 -14.21
C ALA A 249 0.35 18.35 -12.99
N ASN A 250 -0.47 17.80 -12.08
CA ASN A 250 -0.87 18.50 -10.86
C ASN A 250 0.34 18.75 -9.94
N ALA A 251 1.22 17.75 -9.78
CA ALA A 251 2.40 17.89 -8.93
C ALA A 251 3.43 18.88 -9.48
N VAL A 252 3.59 18.94 -10.80
CA VAL A 252 4.58 19.82 -11.45
C VAL A 252 4.03 21.24 -11.64
N PHE A 253 2.80 21.37 -12.14
CA PHE A 253 2.24 22.67 -12.53
C PHE A 253 1.20 23.23 -11.55
N GLY A 254 0.55 22.39 -10.75
CA GLY A 254 -0.50 22.77 -9.79
C GLY A 254 -0.11 22.63 -8.31
N SER A 255 1.18 22.55 -7.99
CA SER A 255 1.62 22.45 -6.59
C SER A 255 1.27 23.70 -5.78
N ASN A 256 1.07 23.54 -4.47
CA ASN A 256 0.85 24.64 -3.55
C ASN A 256 1.83 24.58 -2.36
N PRO A 257 2.80 25.51 -2.24
CA PRO A 257 3.06 26.63 -3.16
C PRO A 257 3.55 26.16 -4.53
N SER A 258 3.37 27.00 -5.56
CA SER A 258 3.78 26.69 -6.93
C SER A 258 5.31 26.63 -7.05
N ILE A 259 5.82 25.65 -7.81
CA ILE A 259 7.24 25.62 -8.21
C ILE A 259 7.58 26.91 -8.97
N ASN A 260 8.76 27.46 -8.70
CA ASN A 260 9.22 28.68 -9.36
C ASN A 260 9.20 28.49 -10.89
N ALA A 261 8.52 29.40 -11.60
CA ALA A 261 8.35 29.32 -13.04
C ALA A 261 9.66 29.32 -13.83
N ASP A 262 10.73 29.92 -13.30
CA ASP A 262 12.05 29.94 -13.94
C ASP A 262 12.75 28.58 -13.83
N ILE A 263 12.52 27.84 -12.74
CA ILE A 263 12.99 26.45 -12.58
C ILE A 263 12.31 25.56 -13.62
N LEU A 264 10.98 25.62 -13.72
CA LEU A 264 10.23 24.83 -14.68
C LEU A 264 10.53 25.23 -16.12
N ALA A 265 10.72 26.52 -16.41
CA ALA A 265 11.13 27.01 -17.72
C ALA A 265 12.45 26.38 -18.15
N LYS A 266 13.43 26.35 -17.23
CA LYS A 266 14.72 25.71 -17.48
C LYS A 266 14.60 24.19 -17.62
N ALA A 267 13.82 23.53 -16.76
CA ALA A 267 13.68 22.08 -16.74
C ALA A 267 12.94 21.53 -17.97
N PHE A 268 11.89 22.21 -18.42
CA PHE A 268 11.07 21.79 -19.57
C PHE A 268 11.53 22.41 -20.89
N ASN A 269 12.56 23.27 -20.86
CA ASN A 269 13.04 24.05 -22.02
C ASN A 269 11.90 24.86 -22.67
N LEU A 270 11.15 25.59 -21.84
CA LEU A 270 10.00 26.41 -22.24
C LEU A 270 10.19 27.87 -21.84
N ASP A 271 9.44 28.75 -22.50
CA ASP A 271 9.32 30.14 -22.05
C ASP A 271 8.57 30.23 -20.72
N ARG A 272 9.03 31.13 -19.86
CA ARG A 272 8.39 31.42 -18.57
C ARG A 272 6.90 31.76 -18.71
N LYS A 273 6.50 32.46 -19.77
CA LYS A 273 5.08 32.78 -20.04
C LYS A 273 4.26 31.52 -20.32
N MET A 274 4.83 30.55 -21.03
CA MET A 274 4.20 29.27 -21.30
C MET A 274 4.05 28.44 -20.03
N VAL A 275 5.10 28.41 -19.18
CA VAL A 275 5.02 27.76 -17.87
C VAL A 275 3.90 28.35 -17.01
N LYS A 276 3.81 29.68 -16.91
CA LYS A 276 2.72 30.33 -16.17
C LYS A 276 1.34 30.01 -16.72
N ASN A 277 1.21 29.89 -18.06
CA ASN A 277 -0.03 29.44 -18.69
C ASN A 277 -0.37 28.00 -18.26
N LEU A 278 0.61 27.08 -18.28
CA LEU A 278 0.41 25.72 -17.78
C LEU A 278 -0.01 25.72 -16.31
N GLN A 279 0.71 26.44 -15.44
CA GLN A 279 0.39 26.56 -14.02
C GLN A 279 -1.02 27.12 -13.78
N SER A 280 -1.53 28.01 -14.65
CA SER A 280 -2.90 28.54 -14.49
C SER A 280 -4.03 27.55 -14.83
N LYS A 281 -3.70 26.39 -15.42
CA LYS A 281 -4.68 25.36 -15.80
C LYS A 281 -4.85 24.27 -14.73
N PHE A 282 -3.99 24.24 -13.72
CA PHE A 282 -3.95 23.23 -12.65
C PHE A 282 -4.06 23.92 -11.29
#